data_AF-A0A6I6XUX2-F1
#
_entry.id   AF-A0A6I6XUX2-F1
#
_cell.length_a   1.000
_cell.length_b   1.000
_cell.length_c   1.000
_cell.angle_alpha   90.00
_cell.angle_beta   90.00
_cell.angle_gamma   90.00
#
_symmetry.space_group_name_H-M   'P 1'
#
loop_
_entity.id
_entity.type
_entity.pdbx_description
1 polymer ?
#
loop_
_entity_poly.entity_id
_entity_poly.type
_entity_poly.pdbx_seq_one_letter_code
_entity_poly.pdbx_strand_id
1 'polypeptide(L)'
;MIIGPSHVVRWKRLKNFFAIDENFYGLGGLPIWHHNIKKTINTDRQFIMVGDFRFGNSYHLTNNESDAFTVNKDLINHETDRLMFEKSSESLHQLTTNNIRLVFWCLFIREYKNIQSFKYVTKGDYKHPIWNLNSIENTYPNCIKLSGLLKHSLDFLFIDSSNHPSIFGYIFLSALHKGQNAHQALLVALHAKAELFKIYNVFSNKKFIISGTNSTFRLVKDYLSKGILDSSKLHNLHVREADEALFSSHKFHKSIIYFAKDDDAKPDSTEHSFFDKAPYENKVLIIKRLGKTYFYSANKLEKPKLVFVLITNEDDEEIIGDIYNLIGLSQVLYYAMAICSSCGTIINNPYLTFRELARRHVAE
;
A
#
# COMPACT_ATOMS: atom_id res chain seq x y z
N MET A 1 -20.44 -3.03 -10.40
CA MET A 1 -20.29 -1.90 -9.44
C MET A 1 -19.55 -2.34 -8.19
N ILE A 2 -18.61 -1.51 -7.69
CA ILE A 2 -17.80 -1.75 -6.49
C ILE A 2 -18.22 -0.80 -5.35
N ILE A 3 -18.55 -1.35 -4.18
CA ILE A 3 -19.07 -0.61 -3.02
C ILE A 3 -18.18 -0.87 -1.80
N GLY A 4 -17.90 0.15 -0.97
CA GLY A 4 -17.23 -0.10 0.32
C GLY A 4 -16.68 1.14 1.04
N PRO A 5 -15.86 0.93 2.08
CA PRO A 5 -15.27 1.98 2.90
C PRO A 5 -14.17 2.77 2.15
N SER A 6 -13.31 3.47 2.90
CA SER A 6 -12.19 4.25 2.37
C SER A 6 -11.26 3.49 1.42
N HIS A 7 -11.16 2.15 1.51
CA HIS A 7 -10.33 1.41 0.56
C HIS A 7 -10.95 1.37 -0.85
N VAL A 8 -12.28 1.44 -1.00
CA VAL A 8 -12.93 1.61 -2.30
C VAL A 8 -12.77 3.03 -2.83
N VAL A 9 -12.74 4.04 -1.95
CA VAL A 9 -12.41 5.43 -2.33
C VAL A 9 -11.02 5.46 -2.98
N ARG A 10 -10.01 4.88 -2.31
CA ARG A 10 -8.64 4.79 -2.84
C ARG A 10 -8.56 3.96 -4.12
N TRP A 11 -9.33 2.87 -4.22
CA TRP A 11 -9.38 2.07 -5.44
C TRP A 11 -9.96 2.85 -6.63
N LYS A 12 -10.99 3.67 -6.40
CA LYS A 12 -11.57 4.55 -7.42
C LYS A 12 -10.53 5.50 -8.01
N ARG A 13 -9.63 6.05 -7.19
CA ARG A 13 -8.50 6.88 -7.67
C ARG A 13 -7.58 6.09 -8.60
N LEU A 14 -7.40 4.79 -8.36
CA LEU A 14 -6.58 3.88 -9.17
C LEU A 14 -7.31 3.32 -10.42
N LYS A 15 -8.57 3.69 -10.70
CA LYS A 15 -9.38 3.04 -11.75
C LYS A 15 -8.72 3.07 -13.13
N ASN A 16 -8.13 4.20 -13.53
CA ASN A 16 -7.52 4.39 -14.85
C ASN A 16 -6.24 3.56 -14.99
N PHE A 17 -5.47 3.50 -13.90
CA PHE A 17 -4.27 2.70 -13.80
C PHE A 17 -4.59 1.20 -13.98
N PHE A 18 -5.59 0.69 -13.27
CA PHE A 18 -6.04 -0.71 -13.39
C PHE A 18 -6.94 -0.99 -14.62
N ALA A 19 -7.30 0.02 -15.42
CA ALA A 19 -8.28 -0.09 -16.51
C ALA A 19 -9.60 -0.74 -16.06
N ILE A 20 -10.14 -0.28 -14.93
CA ILE A 20 -11.41 -0.77 -14.38
C ILE A 20 -12.55 0.09 -14.93
N ASP A 21 -13.39 -0.53 -15.77
CA ASP A 21 -14.61 0.06 -16.30
C ASP A 21 -15.83 -0.30 -15.42
N GLU A 22 -15.77 0.11 -14.16
CA GLU A 22 -16.83 -0.14 -13.18
C GLU A 22 -17.20 1.14 -12.45
N ASN A 23 -18.47 1.23 -12.04
CA ASN A 23 -18.91 2.28 -11.12
C ASN A 23 -18.41 1.99 -9.70
N PHE A 24 -17.95 3.03 -9.02
CA PHE A 24 -17.47 2.98 -7.64
C PHE A 24 -18.34 3.82 -6.71
N TYR A 25 -18.80 3.21 -5.63
CA TYR A 25 -19.38 3.90 -4.48
C TYR A 25 -18.52 3.67 -3.24
N GLY A 26 -17.65 4.62 -2.96
CA GLY A 26 -16.77 4.60 -1.80
C GLY A 26 -17.11 5.75 -0.86
N LEU A 27 -17.21 5.48 0.43
CA LEU A 27 -17.30 6.50 1.47
C LEU A 27 -16.37 6.13 2.64
N GLY A 28 -15.66 7.10 3.21
CA GLY A 28 -14.77 6.86 4.35
C GLY A 28 -15.53 6.17 5.49
N GLY A 29 -14.98 5.07 6.02
CA GLY A 29 -15.56 4.32 7.13
C GLY A 29 -17.00 3.83 6.96
N LEU A 30 -17.49 3.65 5.71
CA LEU A 30 -18.84 3.19 5.41
C LEU A 30 -19.19 1.86 6.12
N PRO A 31 -20.11 1.86 7.10
CA PRO A 31 -20.54 0.60 7.71
C PRO A 31 -21.55 -0.13 6.81
N ILE A 32 -21.57 -1.46 6.91
CA ILE A 32 -22.44 -2.30 6.07
C ILE A 32 -23.94 -2.07 6.29
N TRP A 33 -24.29 -1.59 7.49
CA TRP A 33 -25.67 -1.28 7.88
C TRP A 33 -26.13 0.11 7.43
N HIS A 34 -25.25 0.91 6.82
CA HIS A 34 -25.60 2.26 6.40
C HIS A 34 -26.65 2.25 5.28
N HIS A 35 -27.64 3.15 5.39
CA HIS A 35 -28.74 3.23 4.43
C HIS A 35 -28.28 3.52 2.98
N ASN A 36 -27.15 4.20 2.83
CA ASN A 36 -26.54 4.45 1.52
C ASN A 36 -26.17 3.18 0.76
N ILE A 37 -25.81 2.07 1.44
CA ILE A 37 -25.48 0.83 0.74
C ILE A 37 -26.72 0.30 0.01
N LYS A 38 -27.87 0.24 0.70
CA LYS A 38 -29.14 -0.17 0.10
C LYS A 38 -29.56 0.74 -1.06
N LYS A 39 -29.42 2.06 -0.92
CA LYS A 39 -29.73 3.03 -2.00
C LYS A 39 -28.83 2.85 -3.23
N THR A 40 -27.60 2.38 -3.03
CA THR A 40 -26.62 2.26 -4.11
C THR A 40 -26.78 0.94 -4.87
N ILE A 41 -27.24 -0.13 -4.21
CA ILE A 41 -27.49 -1.42 -4.87
C ILE A 41 -28.61 -1.25 -5.89
N ASN A 42 -28.25 -1.20 -7.17
CA ASN A 42 -29.16 -0.81 -8.25
C ASN A 42 -28.95 -1.58 -9.57
N THR A 43 -28.20 -2.69 -9.57
CA THR A 43 -27.89 -3.49 -10.78
C THR A 43 -27.81 -4.98 -10.49
N ASP A 44 -27.52 -5.79 -11.52
CA ASP A 44 -26.99 -7.14 -11.31
C ASP A 44 -25.45 -7.07 -11.17
N ARG A 45 -24.87 -7.87 -10.28
CA ARG A 45 -23.42 -8.04 -10.00
C ARG A 45 -22.76 -6.88 -9.22
N GLN A 46 -23.03 -6.78 -7.92
CA GLN A 46 -22.26 -5.91 -7.01
C GLN A 46 -21.09 -6.65 -6.37
N PHE A 47 -19.97 -5.95 -6.22
CA PHE A 47 -18.84 -6.37 -5.39
C PHE A 47 -18.75 -5.44 -4.19
N ILE A 48 -19.08 -5.95 -3.00
CA ILE A 48 -19.12 -5.17 -1.78
C ILE A 48 -17.95 -5.57 -0.90
N MET A 49 -17.05 -4.61 -0.68
CA MET A 49 -15.99 -4.74 0.31
C MET A 49 -16.52 -4.28 1.66
N VAL A 50 -16.70 -5.24 2.56
CA VAL A 50 -17.33 -5.01 3.86
C VAL A 50 -16.36 -4.26 4.77
N GLY A 51 -16.82 -3.15 5.34
CA GLY A 51 -16.09 -2.35 6.31
C GLY A 51 -15.77 -3.10 7.60
N ASP A 52 -14.97 -2.48 8.46
CA ASP A 52 -14.78 -2.98 9.83
C ASP A 52 -16.13 -3.01 10.56
N PHE A 53 -16.46 -4.11 11.24
CA PHE A 53 -17.74 -4.22 11.94
C PHE A 53 -17.92 -3.18 13.04
N ARG A 54 -16.85 -2.54 13.50
CA ARG A 54 -16.90 -1.51 14.54
C ARG A 54 -17.19 -0.11 14.00
N PHE A 55 -17.33 0.07 12.68
CA PHE A 55 -17.71 1.38 12.14
C PHE A 55 -19.07 1.83 12.67
N GLY A 56 -19.09 3.03 13.25
CA GLY A 56 -20.23 3.64 13.91
C GLY A 56 -20.45 3.17 15.34
N ASN A 57 -19.41 2.73 16.04
CA ASN A 57 -19.53 2.32 17.43
C ASN A 57 -19.85 3.46 18.41
N SER A 58 -19.80 4.74 18.02
CA SER A 58 -20.37 5.85 18.80
C SER A 58 -21.80 6.22 18.38
N TYR A 59 -22.20 5.89 17.14
CA TYR A 59 -23.50 6.27 16.57
C TYR A 59 -24.68 5.78 17.41
N HIS A 60 -24.59 4.59 18.00
CA HIS A 60 -25.67 4.03 18.82
C HIS A 60 -25.93 4.83 20.12
N LEU A 61 -24.98 5.66 20.55
CA LEU A 61 -25.12 6.55 21.71
C LEU A 61 -25.53 7.95 21.30
N THR A 62 -24.96 8.46 20.21
CA THR A 62 -25.10 9.87 19.83
C THR A 62 -26.24 10.12 18.84
N ASN A 63 -26.63 9.11 18.05
CA ASN A 63 -27.50 9.23 16.87
C ASN A 63 -27.05 10.31 15.85
N ASN A 64 -25.79 10.73 15.89
CA ASN A 64 -25.23 11.69 14.95
C ASN A 64 -24.66 10.96 13.73
N GLU A 65 -25.16 11.25 12.53
CA GLU A 65 -24.77 10.57 11.29
C GLU A 65 -23.25 10.61 11.02
N SER A 66 -22.54 11.67 11.42
CA SER A 66 -21.08 11.72 11.24
C SER A 66 -20.35 10.61 12.00
N ASP A 67 -20.92 10.17 13.12
CA ASP A 67 -20.33 9.15 13.97
C ASP A 67 -20.45 7.75 13.35
N ALA A 68 -21.41 7.53 12.45
CA ALA A 68 -21.59 6.26 11.74
C ALA A 68 -20.34 5.83 10.94
N PHE A 69 -19.50 6.78 10.54
CA PHE A 69 -18.37 6.57 9.65
C PHE A 69 -17.02 6.45 10.36
N THR A 70 -17.00 6.40 11.70
CA THR A 70 -15.77 6.37 12.48
C THR A 70 -15.76 5.23 13.49
N VAL A 71 -14.59 4.96 14.07
CA VAL A 71 -14.45 4.05 15.21
C VAL A 71 -13.89 4.86 16.38
N ASN A 72 -14.71 5.09 17.39
CA ASN A 72 -14.27 5.62 18.66
C ASN A 72 -13.50 4.53 19.42
N LYS A 73 -12.21 4.77 19.67
CA LYS A 73 -11.33 3.78 20.32
C LYS A 73 -11.73 3.48 21.77
N ASP A 74 -12.32 4.45 22.46
CA ASP A 74 -12.72 4.32 23.87
C ASP A 74 -13.94 3.40 24.04
N LEU A 75 -14.67 3.17 22.94
CA LEU A 75 -15.84 2.28 22.89
C LEU A 75 -15.50 0.90 22.31
N ILE A 76 -14.22 0.56 22.12
CA ILE A 76 -13.82 -0.80 21.70
C ILE A 76 -13.81 -1.70 22.94
N ASN A 77 -14.91 -2.39 23.15
CA ASN A 77 -15.09 -3.37 24.22
C ASN A 77 -16.03 -4.48 23.76
N HIS A 78 -16.15 -5.56 24.55
CA HIS A 78 -16.92 -6.74 24.17
C HIS A 78 -18.41 -6.44 23.88
N GLU A 79 -19.04 -5.58 24.67
CA GLU A 79 -20.47 -5.26 24.55
C GLU A 79 -20.74 -4.46 23.28
N THR A 80 -20.00 -3.36 23.07
CA THR A 80 -20.16 -2.52 21.88
C THR A 80 -19.78 -3.27 20.61
N ASP A 81 -18.69 -4.04 20.62
CA ASP A 81 -18.27 -4.83 19.47
C ASP A 81 -19.35 -5.87 19.10
N ARG A 82 -20.00 -6.48 20.09
CA ARG A 82 -21.10 -7.43 19.87
C ARG A 82 -22.31 -6.75 19.25
N LEU A 83 -22.75 -5.62 19.81
CA LEU A 83 -23.86 -4.82 19.27
C LEU A 83 -23.62 -4.44 17.80
N MET A 84 -22.42 -3.96 17.49
CA MET A 84 -22.08 -3.53 16.14
C MET A 84 -21.97 -4.70 15.15
N PHE A 85 -21.51 -5.86 15.63
CA PHE A 85 -21.51 -7.09 14.86
C PHE A 85 -22.93 -7.60 14.55
N GLU A 86 -23.83 -7.58 15.53
CA GLU A 86 -25.23 -7.97 15.36
C GLU A 86 -25.92 -7.06 14.34
N LYS A 87 -25.78 -5.73 14.47
CA LYS A 87 -26.31 -4.74 13.52
C LYS A 87 -25.77 -4.94 12.10
N SER A 88 -24.47 -5.23 11.99
CA SER A 88 -23.83 -5.53 10.70
C SER A 88 -24.35 -6.83 10.10
N SER A 89 -24.54 -7.85 10.94
CA SER A 89 -25.03 -9.16 10.52
C SER A 89 -26.47 -9.07 10.01
N GLU A 90 -27.35 -8.38 10.72
CA GLU A 90 -28.73 -8.14 10.27
C GLU A 90 -28.76 -7.51 8.88
N SER A 91 -27.91 -6.51 8.65
CA SER A 91 -27.82 -5.84 7.35
C SER A 91 -27.24 -6.76 6.27
N LEU A 92 -26.24 -7.58 6.59
CA LEU A 92 -25.68 -8.56 5.66
C LEU A 92 -26.69 -9.62 5.24
N HIS A 93 -27.56 -10.09 6.15
CA HIS A 93 -28.60 -11.07 5.82
C HIS A 93 -29.55 -10.55 4.73
N GLN A 94 -29.85 -9.25 4.75
CA GLN A 94 -30.68 -8.60 3.75
C GLN A 94 -29.99 -8.47 2.38
N LEU A 95 -28.67 -8.68 2.30
CA LEU A 95 -27.84 -8.59 1.09
C LEU A 95 -27.47 -9.96 0.50
N THR A 96 -28.09 -11.05 0.95
CA THR A 96 -27.74 -12.44 0.55
C THR A 96 -28.28 -12.90 -0.80
N THR A 97 -28.77 -11.98 -1.65
CA THR A 97 -29.22 -12.31 -3.01
C THR A 97 -28.06 -12.76 -3.91
N ASN A 98 -28.31 -13.66 -4.87
CA ASN A 98 -27.30 -14.29 -5.75
C ASN A 98 -26.45 -13.31 -6.59
N ASN A 99 -26.83 -12.04 -6.68
CA ASN A 99 -26.17 -11.05 -7.53
C ASN A 99 -25.15 -10.17 -6.78
N ILE A 100 -24.92 -10.41 -5.48
CA ILE A 100 -23.97 -9.65 -4.65
C ILE A 100 -22.81 -10.55 -4.26
N ARG A 101 -21.57 -10.09 -4.41
CA ARG A 101 -20.36 -10.77 -3.94
C ARG A 101 -19.76 -9.98 -2.78
N LEU A 102 -19.63 -10.63 -1.63
CA LEU A 102 -19.08 -10.03 -0.42
C LEU A 102 -17.59 -10.36 -0.29
N VAL A 103 -16.76 -9.36 0.02
CA VAL A 103 -15.36 -9.56 0.42
C VAL A 103 -15.11 -8.89 1.77
N PHE A 104 -14.75 -9.69 2.78
CA PHE A 104 -14.47 -9.21 4.13
C PHE A 104 -13.00 -8.81 4.31
N TRP A 105 -12.49 -7.94 3.43
CA TRP A 105 -11.09 -7.52 3.42
C TRP A 105 -10.61 -6.98 4.77
N CYS A 106 -11.40 -6.09 5.40
CA CYS A 106 -11.07 -5.50 6.70
C CYS A 106 -10.88 -6.57 7.79
N LEU A 107 -11.80 -7.53 7.85
CA LEU A 107 -11.76 -8.63 8.80
C LEU A 107 -10.60 -9.57 8.51
N PHE A 108 -10.40 -9.94 7.25
CA PHE A 108 -9.32 -10.82 6.80
C PHE A 108 -7.93 -10.33 7.22
N ILE A 109 -7.60 -9.07 6.90
CA ILE A 109 -6.31 -8.50 7.29
C ILE A 109 -6.20 -8.30 8.80
N ARG A 110 -7.31 -7.99 9.49
CA ARG A 110 -7.34 -7.87 10.96
C ARG A 110 -7.06 -9.22 11.64
N GLU A 111 -7.71 -10.28 11.17
CA GLU A 111 -7.51 -11.64 11.66
C GLU A 111 -6.06 -12.10 11.44
N TYR A 112 -5.52 -11.91 10.23
CA TYR A 112 -4.10 -12.15 9.95
C TYR A 112 -3.18 -11.44 10.94
N LYS A 113 -3.37 -10.13 11.16
CA LYS A 113 -2.55 -9.35 12.12
C LYS A 113 -2.67 -9.84 13.54
N ASN A 114 -3.89 -10.20 13.98
CA ASN A 114 -4.10 -10.73 15.32
C ASN A 114 -3.33 -12.05 15.49
N ILE A 115 -3.39 -12.94 14.50
CA ILE A 115 -2.64 -14.21 14.49
C ILE A 115 -1.14 -13.94 14.58
N GLN A 116 -0.59 -13.06 13.72
CA GLN A 116 0.84 -12.72 13.72
C GLN A 116 1.33 -12.10 15.05
N SER A 117 0.45 -11.40 15.76
CA SER A 117 0.75 -10.78 17.08
C SER A 117 0.34 -11.64 18.28
N PHE A 118 -0.03 -12.91 18.05
CA PHE A 118 -0.54 -13.83 19.07
C PHE A 118 -1.76 -13.30 19.85
N LYS A 119 -2.48 -12.33 19.29
CA LYS A 119 -3.68 -11.75 19.89
C LYS A 119 -4.88 -12.67 19.69
N TYR A 120 -5.58 -12.99 20.78
CA TYR A 120 -6.69 -13.95 20.80
C TYR A 120 -6.29 -15.38 20.40
N VAL A 121 -5.01 -15.72 20.48
CA VAL A 121 -4.50 -17.07 20.25
C VAL A 121 -4.37 -17.78 21.60
N THR A 122 -5.04 -18.92 21.76
CA THR A 122 -4.95 -19.75 22.96
C THR A 122 -4.58 -21.17 22.55
N LYS A 123 -3.48 -21.71 23.09
CA LYS A 123 -2.95 -23.05 22.76
C LYS A 123 -2.70 -23.28 21.26
N GLY A 124 -2.38 -22.22 20.52
CA GLY A 124 -2.14 -22.26 19.06
C GLY A 124 -3.37 -22.00 18.21
N ASP A 125 -4.58 -21.99 18.81
CA ASP A 125 -5.82 -21.74 18.10
C ASP A 125 -6.24 -20.27 18.21
N TYR A 126 -6.44 -19.63 17.07
CA TYR A 126 -7.02 -18.28 17.02
C TYR A 126 -8.53 -18.35 17.22
N LYS A 127 -9.05 -17.54 18.14
CA LYS A 127 -10.49 -17.34 18.30
C LYS A 127 -10.79 -15.97 18.88
N HIS A 128 -11.22 -15.04 18.03
CA HIS A 128 -11.79 -13.79 18.51
C HIS A 128 -13.12 -14.08 19.23
N PRO A 129 -13.46 -13.34 20.32
CA PRO A 129 -14.68 -13.60 21.08
C PRO A 129 -15.99 -13.34 20.32
N ILE A 130 -15.95 -12.58 19.22
CA ILE A 130 -17.15 -12.03 18.55
C ILE A 130 -17.25 -12.48 17.09
N TRP A 131 -16.34 -12.03 16.23
CA TRP A 131 -16.29 -12.39 14.81
C TRP A 131 -15.09 -13.27 14.50
N ASN A 132 -15.27 -14.36 13.76
CA ASN A 132 -14.17 -15.13 13.19
C ASN A 132 -14.45 -15.28 11.70
N LEU A 133 -13.45 -15.02 10.86
CA LEU A 133 -13.61 -14.93 9.41
C LEU A 133 -14.22 -16.21 8.83
N ASN A 134 -13.67 -17.38 9.18
CA ASN A 134 -14.18 -18.66 8.70
C ASN A 134 -15.68 -18.85 9.06
N SER A 135 -16.08 -18.50 10.29
CA SER A 135 -17.48 -18.61 10.71
C SER A 135 -18.38 -17.70 9.87
N ILE A 136 -17.99 -16.44 9.67
CA ILE A 136 -18.75 -15.46 8.88
C ILE A 136 -18.85 -15.89 7.41
N GLU A 137 -17.73 -16.32 6.84
CA GLU A 137 -17.69 -16.83 5.48
C GLU A 137 -18.68 -17.99 5.31
N ASN A 138 -18.79 -18.90 6.29
CA ASN A 138 -19.72 -20.03 6.23
C ASN A 138 -21.19 -19.63 6.42
N THR A 139 -21.47 -18.53 7.12
CA THR A 139 -22.82 -17.97 7.24
C THR A 139 -23.32 -17.36 5.94
N TYR A 140 -22.47 -16.67 5.18
CA TYR A 140 -22.87 -15.93 3.98
C TYR A 140 -22.39 -16.62 2.69
N PRO A 141 -23.28 -17.33 1.95
CA PRO A 141 -22.87 -18.17 0.82
C PRO A 141 -22.30 -17.36 -0.35
N ASN A 142 -22.68 -16.10 -0.48
CA ASN A 142 -22.21 -15.18 -1.52
C ASN A 142 -20.88 -14.47 -1.17
N CYS A 143 -20.24 -14.89 -0.07
CA CYS A 143 -18.92 -14.42 0.34
C CYS A 143 -17.79 -15.12 -0.40
N ILE A 144 -16.77 -14.34 -0.80
CA ILE A 144 -15.49 -14.85 -1.24
C ILE A 144 -14.72 -15.41 -0.05
N LYS A 145 -14.33 -16.69 -0.10
CA LYS A 145 -13.62 -17.38 0.98
C LYS A 145 -12.15 -16.98 1.01
N LEU A 146 -11.72 -16.23 2.02
CA LEU A 146 -10.36 -15.76 2.26
C LEU A 146 -9.67 -16.49 3.41
N SER A 147 -10.41 -17.10 4.33
CA SER A 147 -9.87 -17.75 5.54
C SER A 147 -8.76 -18.78 5.27
N GLY A 148 -8.84 -19.50 4.15
CA GLY A 148 -7.79 -20.45 3.73
C GLY A 148 -6.41 -19.83 3.48
N LEU A 149 -6.33 -18.49 3.35
CA LEU A 149 -5.08 -17.76 3.12
C LEU A 149 -4.39 -17.29 4.40
N LEU A 150 -5.02 -17.38 5.58
CA LEU A 150 -4.49 -16.80 6.83
C LEU A 150 -3.13 -17.39 7.26
N LYS A 151 -2.77 -18.57 6.74
CA LYS A 151 -1.47 -19.23 6.96
C LYS A 151 -0.33 -18.73 6.07
N HIS A 152 -0.63 -17.93 5.05
CA HIS A 152 0.36 -17.38 4.14
C HIS A 152 0.93 -16.07 4.68
N SER A 153 2.09 -15.63 4.17
CA SER A 153 2.59 -14.28 4.43
C SER A 153 1.80 -13.29 3.58
N LEU A 154 1.11 -12.36 4.24
CA LEU A 154 0.18 -11.41 3.61
C LEU A 154 0.58 -9.94 3.81
N ASP A 155 1.70 -9.67 4.47
CA ASP A 155 2.14 -8.30 4.82
C ASP A 155 2.27 -7.39 3.60
N PHE A 156 2.67 -7.96 2.46
CA PHE A 156 2.84 -7.21 1.23
C PHE A 156 1.53 -6.69 0.62
N LEU A 157 0.37 -7.17 1.10
CA LEU A 157 -0.95 -6.80 0.57
C LEU A 157 -1.54 -5.54 1.23
N PHE A 158 -0.97 -5.01 2.32
CA PHE A 158 -1.52 -3.84 3.03
C PHE A 158 -0.43 -2.89 3.56
N ILE A 159 -0.75 -1.60 3.68
CA ILE A 159 0.25 -0.55 3.98
C ILE A 159 0.20 0.01 5.39
N ASP A 160 -0.87 -0.21 6.17
CA ASP A 160 -1.00 0.38 7.51
C ASP A 160 -1.92 -0.42 8.45
N SER A 161 -2.12 0.10 9.67
CA SER A 161 -2.97 -0.47 10.72
C SER A 161 -4.47 -0.42 10.40
N SER A 162 -4.88 0.46 9.49
CA SER A 162 -6.27 0.61 9.00
C SER A 162 -6.58 -0.34 7.84
N ASN A 163 -5.67 -1.27 7.55
CA ASN A 163 -5.79 -2.32 6.54
C ASN A 163 -5.95 -1.74 5.12
N HIS A 164 -5.41 -0.56 4.83
CA HIS A 164 -5.43 -0.06 3.47
C HIS A 164 -4.62 -0.99 2.54
N PRO A 165 -5.18 -1.43 1.40
CA PRO A 165 -4.45 -2.26 0.45
C PRO A 165 -3.20 -1.56 -0.07
N SER A 166 -2.13 -2.33 -0.26
CA SER A 166 -1.02 -1.94 -1.13
C SER A 166 -1.45 -2.04 -2.59
N ILE A 167 -0.57 -1.67 -3.52
CA ILE A 167 -0.82 -1.91 -4.95
C ILE A 167 -1.01 -3.41 -5.23
N PHE A 168 -0.26 -4.29 -4.57
CA PHE A 168 -0.46 -5.73 -4.66
C PHE A 168 -1.78 -6.18 -4.03
N GLY A 169 -2.21 -5.52 -2.95
CA GLY A 169 -3.54 -5.69 -2.38
C GLY A 169 -4.66 -5.32 -3.36
N TYR A 170 -4.52 -4.23 -4.12
CA TYR A 170 -5.48 -3.88 -5.17
C TYR A 170 -5.42 -4.84 -6.38
N ILE A 171 -4.26 -5.36 -6.74
CA ILE A 171 -4.13 -6.43 -7.75
C ILE A 171 -4.90 -7.68 -7.28
N PHE A 172 -4.72 -8.08 -6.02
CA PHE A 172 -5.45 -9.19 -5.39
C PHE A 172 -6.97 -8.94 -5.41
N LEU A 173 -7.43 -7.78 -4.96
CA LEU A 173 -8.85 -7.41 -4.94
C LEU A 173 -9.44 -7.33 -6.36
N SER A 174 -8.68 -6.87 -7.35
CA SER A 174 -9.08 -6.84 -8.75
C SER A 174 -9.24 -8.23 -9.35
N ALA A 175 -8.37 -9.17 -9.01
CA ALA A 175 -8.51 -10.57 -9.40
C ALA A 175 -9.77 -11.20 -8.78
N LEU A 176 -10.02 -10.96 -7.49
CA LEU A 176 -11.25 -11.39 -6.82
C LEU A 176 -12.50 -10.80 -7.48
N HIS A 177 -12.49 -9.49 -7.76
CA HIS A 177 -13.60 -8.80 -8.42
C HIS A 177 -13.99 -9.47 -9.75
N LYS A 178 -13.01 -9.98 -10.51
CA LYS A 178 -13.24 -10.68 -11.78
C LYS A 178 -13.71 -12.12 -11.68
N GLY A 179 -13.82 -12.65 -10.46
CA GLY A 179 -14.33 -14.00 -10.25
C GLY A 179 -13.27 -15.04 -9.91
N GLN A 180 -11.99 -14.66 -9.84
CA GLN A 180 -10.97 -15.57 -9.34
C GLN A 180 -11.21 -15.93 -7.88
N ASN A 181 -10.84 -17.14 -7.49
CA ASN A 181 -10.84 -17.52 -6.08
C ASN A 181 -9.65 -16.91 -5.35
N ALA A 182 -9.66 -16.98 -4.01
CA ALA A 182 -8.64 -16.34 -3.18
C ALA A 182 -7.22 -16.84 -3.46
N HIS A 183 -7.03 -18.13 -3.71
CA HIS A 183 -5.70 -18.68 -3.99
C HIS A 183 -5.17 -18.17 -5.34
N GLN A 184 -6.00 -18.18 -6.38
CA GLN A 184 -5.65 -17.62 -7.70
C GLN A 184 -5.30 -16.13 -7.60
N ALA A 185 -6.13 -15.35 -6.90
CA ALA A 185 -5.87 -13.93 -6.69
C ALA A 185 -4.55 -13.66 -5.95
N LEU A 186 -4.21 -14.51 -4.96
CA LEU A 186 -2.93 -14.41 -4.25
C LEU A 186 -1.75 -14.71 -5.18
N LEU A 187 -1.85 -15.75 -6.01
CA LEU A 187 -0.82 -16.08 -7.00
C LEU A 187 -0.63 -14.94 -8.02
N VAL A 188 -1.72 -14.30 -8.46
CA VAL A 188 -1.65 -13.12 -9.34
C VAL A 188 -0.89 -11.98 -8.67
N ALA A 189 -1.17 -11.68 -7.40
CA ALA A 189 -0.47 -10.62 -6.66
C ALA A 189 1.02 -10.95 -6.45
N LEU A 190 1.35 -12.20 -6.14
CA LEU A 190 2.73 -12.69 -5.99
C LEU A 190 3.50 -12.62 -7.32
N HIS A 191 2.86 -13.03 -8.42
CA HIS A 191 3.44 -12.94 -9.76
C HIS A 191 3.72 -11.48 -10.14
N ALA A 192 2.75 -10.58 -9.95
CA ALA A 192 2.95 -9.16 -10.21
C ALA A 192 4.08 -8.57 -9.36
N LYS A 193 4.19 -8.97 -8.10
CA LYS A 193 5.32 -8.60 -7.23
C LYS A 193 6.65 -9.10 -7.79
N ALA A 194 6.73 -10.37 -8.21
CA ALA A 194 7.95 -10.95 -8.76
C ALA A 194 8.38 -10.27 -10.08
N GLU A 195 7.45 -10.05 -11.00
CA GLU A 195 7.71 -9.39 -12.29
C GLU A 195 8.17 -7.94 -12.11
N LEU A 196 7.54 -7.20 -11.21
CA LEU A 196 7.92 -5.81 -10.94
C LEU A 196 9.41 -5.71 -10.61
N PHE A 197 9.90 -6.55 -9.69
CA PHE A 197 11.28 -6.39 -9.24
C PHE A 197 12.32 -6.80 -10.28
N LYS A 198 11.94 -7.52 -11.34
CA LYS A 198 12.86 -7.82 -12.45
C LYS A 198 13.39 -6.57 -13.13
N ILE A 199 12.67 -5.44 -13.09
CA ILE A 199 13.15 -4.20 -13.70
C ILE A 199 14.47 -3.72 -13.07
N TYR A 200 14.72 -4.06 -11.81
CA TYR A 200 15.95 -3.69 -11.09
C TYR A 200 17.14 -4.61 -11.40
N ASN A 201 16.95 -5.69 -12.16
CA ASN A 201 18.04 -6.61 -12.53
C ASN A 201 19.17 -5.92 -13.30
N VAL A 202 18.88 -4.81 -13.99
CA VAL A 202 19.91 -3.99 -14.66
C VAL A 202 20.96 -3.43 -13.68
N PHE A 203 20.62 -3.34 -12.40
CA PHE A 203 21.49 -2.84 -11.35
C PHE A 203 22.16 -3.94 -10.52
N SER A 204 22.05 -5.22 -10.91
CA SER A 204 22.48 -6.37 -10.10
C SER A 204 23.96 -6.33 -9.69
N ASN A 205 24.82 -5.76 -10.54
CA ASN A 205 26.27 -5.64 -10.31
C ASN A 205 26.66 -4.32 -9.61
N LYS A 206 25.70 -3.53 -9.15
CA LYS A 206 25.91 -2.24 -8.48
C LYS A 206 25.48 -2.36 -7.03
N LYS A 207 26.11 -1.58 -6.14
CA LYS A 207 25.75 -1.53 -4.71
C LYS A 207 25.35 -0.11 -4.32
N PHE A 208 24.24 0.03 -3.63
CA PHE A 208 23.70 1.33 -3.25
C PHE A 208 23.41 1.38 -1.76
N ILE A 209 23.75 2.49 -1.12
CA ILE A 209 23.16 2.86 0.17
C ILE A 209 21.89 3.68 -0.10
N ILE A 210 20.78 3.30 0.53
CA ILE A 210 19.63 4.19 0.69
C ILE A 210 19.61 4.72 2.11
N SER A 211 19.47 6.04 2.22
CA SER A 211 19.32 6.71 3.50
C SER A 211 18.45 7.96 3.41
N GLY A 212 18.15 8.58 4.55
CA GLY A 212 17.42 9.83 4.62
C GLY A 212 16.87 10.12 6.02
N THR A 213 16.28 11.30 6.17
CA THR A 213 15.72 11.78 7.45
C THR A 213 14.21 12.04 7.38
N ASN A 214 13.61 11.91 6.19
CA ASN A 214 12.23 12.30 5.92
C ASN A 214 11.24 11.11 6.00
N SER A 215 9.95 11.40 5.82
CA SER A 215 8.88 10.40 5.81
C SER A 215 9.03 9.37 4.69
N THR A 216 9.66 9.73 3.57
CA THR A 216 9.91 8.79 2.46
C THR A 216 10.88 7.70 2.88
N PHE A 217 11.97 8.05 3.55
CA PHE A 217 12.92 7.06 4.04
C PHE A 217 12.27 6.09 5.03
N ARG A 218 11.39 6.61 5.91
CA ARG A 218 10.58 5.76 6.80
C ARG A 218 9.67 4.82 6.00
N LEU A 219 9.03 5.31 4.94
CA LEU A 219 8.22 4.49 4.07
C LEU A 219 9.01 3.37 3.39
N VAL A 220 10.23 3.64 2.92
CA VAL A 220 11.13 2.60 2.36
C VAL A 220 11.36 1.50 3.40
N LYS A 221 11.68 1.87 4.65
CA LYS A 221 11.84 0.90 5.75
C LYS A 221 10.57 0.10 6.01
N ASP A 222 9.42 0.76 6.06
CA ASP A 222 8.12 0.12 6.30
C ASP A 222 7.74 -0.84 5.17
N TYR A 223 8.04 -0.49 3.92
CA TYR A 223 7.76 -1.35 2.79
C TYR A 223 8.70 -2.55 2.73
N LEU A 224 9.96 -2.39 3.13
CA LEU A 224 10.90 -3.50 3.25
C LEU A 224 10.49 -4.46 4.36
N SER A 225 10.12 -3.95 5.54
CA SER A 225 9.71 -4.79 6.67
C SER A 225 8.44 -5.59 6.37
N LYS A 226 7.54 -5.05 5.55
CA LYS A 226 6.32 -5.73 5.07
C LYS A 226 6.55 -6.61 3.83
N GLY A 227 7.75 -6.64 3.28
CA GLY A 227 8.04 -7.31 2.02
C GLY A 227 7.24 -6.75 0.84
N ILE A 228 6.75 -5.51 0.91
CA ILE A 228 6.20 -4.76 -0.23
C ILE A 228 7.35 -4.42 -1.18
N LEU A 229 8.44 -3.89 -0.62
CA LEU A 229 9.75 -3.84 -1.28
C LEU A 229 10.51 -5.12 -0.92
N ASP A 230 11.09 -5.78 -1.92
CA ASP A 230 11.86 -7.01 -1.71
C ASP A 230 13.35 -6.71 -1.79
N SER A 231 14.01 -6.61 -0.62
CA SER A 231 15.46 -6.34 -0.55
C SER A 231 16.30 -7.39 -1.28
N SER A 232 15.85 -8.65 -1.35
CA SER A 232 16.56 -9.71 -2.06
C SER A 232 16.53 -9.50 -3.58
N LYS A 233 15.54 -8.77 -4.09
CA LYS A 233 15.36 -8.47 -5.52
C LYS A 233 15.80 -7.06 -5.90
N LEU A 234 16.00 -6.17 -4.93
CA LEU A 234 16.54 -4.83 -5.15
C LEU A 234 18.09 -4.81 -5.23
N HIS A 235 18.73 -5.99 -5.26
CA HIS A 235 20.15 -6.25 -5.54
C HIS A 235 21.17 -5.27 -4.93
N ASN A 236 21.85 -5.71 -3.86
CA ASN A 236 22.88 -4.93 -3.14
C ASN A 236 22.43 -3.50 -2.74
N LEU A 237 21.12 -3.32 -2.53
CA LEU A 237 20.54 -2.14 -1.94
C LEU A 237 20.55 -2.29 -0.42
N HIS A 238 21.26 -1.41 0.26
CA HIS A 238 21.40 -1.44 1.70
C HIS A 238 20.76 -0.20 2.32
N VAL A 239 19.79 -0.42 3.20
CA VAL A 239 19.16 0.66 3.96
C VAL A 239 19.97 0.94 5.20
N ARG A 240 20.29 2.22 5.43
CA ARG A 240 21.09 2.69 6.56
C ARG A 240 20.53 3.99 7.11
N GLU A 241 20.55 4.15 8.43
CA GLU A 241 20.21 5.44 9.06
C GLU A 241 21.19 6.53 8.62
N ALA A 242 20.77 7.80 8.67
CA ALA A 242 21.50 8.92 8.10
C ALA A 242 22.94 9.01 8.62
N ASP A 243 23.16 8.88 9.93
CA ASP A 243 24.48 8.99 10.53
C ASP A 243 25.43 7.88 10.04
N GLU A 244 24.98 6.62 10.06
CA GLU A 244 25.78 5.49 9.55
C GLU A 244 26.03 5.62 8.05
N ALA A 245 25.03 6.03 7.28
CA ALA A 245 25.16 6.23 5.85
C ALA A 245 26.19 7.31 5.52
N LEU A 246 26.12 8.47 6.16
CA LEU A 246 26.95 9.62 5.82
C LEU A 246 28.39 9.48 6.35
N PHE A 247 28.58 8.89 7.53
CA PHE A 247 29.88 8.89 8.22
C PHE A 247 30.69 7.59 8.14
N SER A 248 30.09 6.44 7.83
CA SER A 248 30.82 5.15 7.87
C SER A 248 30.61 4.24 6.65
N SER A 249 29.41 4.23 6.06
CA SER A 249 29.05 3.27 5.01
C SER A 249 29.81 3.45 3.69
N HIS A 250 30.35 4.65 3.43
CA HIS A 250 31.17 4.95 2.26
C HIS A 250 32.46 4.10 2.17
N LYS A 251 32.90 3.51 3.29
CA LYS A 251 34.05 2.60 3.31
C LYS A 251 33.80 1.29 2.55
N PHE A 252 32.54 0.93 2.37
CA PHE A 252 32.12 -0.34 1.75
C PHE A 252 31.28 -0.15 0.49
N HIS A 253 30.78 1.07 0.26
CA HIS A 253 29.87 1.40 -0.83
C HIS A 253 30.30 2.69 -1.52
N LYS A 254 30.28 2.68 -2.86
CA LYS A 254 30.66 3.82 -3.69
C LYS A 254 29.49 4.78 -3.98
N SER A 255 28.27 4.32 -3.77
CA SER A 255 27.05 5.00 -4.23
C SER A 255 26.05 5.18 -3.09
N ILE A 256 25.48 6.39 -2.97
CA ILE A 256 24.41 6.72 -2.03
C ILE A 256 23.24 7.40 -2.72
N ILE A 257 22.03 7.01 -2.31
CA ILE A 257 20.75 7.62 -2.62
C ILE A 257 20.19 8.17 -1.30
N TYR A 258 20.01 9.48 -1.22
CA TYR A 258 19.67 10.18 0.02
C TYR A 258 18.37 10.96 -0.11
N PHE A 259 17.40 10.66 0.75
CA PHE A 259 16.12 11.37 0.85
C PHE A 259 16.18 12.47 1.92
N ALA A 260 16.07 13.72 1.49
CA ALA A 260 16.10 14.87 2.39
C ALA A 260 14.77 15.63 2.41
N LYS A 261 14.54 16.42 3.46
CA LYS A 261 13.55 17.49 3.41
C LYS A 261 14.17 18.69 2.69
N ASP A 262 13.33 19.54 2.11
CA ASP A 262 13.76 20.74 1.38
C ASP A 262 14.66 21.63 2.25
N ASP A 263 14.24 21.88 3.50
CA ASP A 263 14.97 22.72 4.48
C ASP A 263 16.33 22.15 4.89
N ASP A 264 16.49 20.83 4.87
CA ASP A 264 17.73 20.13 5.27
C ASP A 264 18.73 20.02 4.11
N ALA A 265 18.21 19.94 2.88
CA ALA A 265 18.98 19.65 1.69
C ALA A 265 19.81 20.84 1.21
N LYS A 266 19.25 22.05 1.32
CA LYS A 266 19.85 23.35 0.93
C LYS A 266 20.78 23.27 -0.31
N PRO A 267 20.32 22.72 -1.46
CA PRO A 267 21.17 22.50 -2.62
C PRO A 267 21.75 23.80 -3.19
N ASP A 268 21.02 24.91 -3.02
CA ASP A 268 21.43 26.25 -3.49
C ASP A 268 22.26 27.04 -2.45
N SER A 269 22.53 26.46 -1.28
CA SER A 269 23.37 27.11 -0.25
C SER A 269 24.86 27.02 -0.59
N THR A 270 25.59 28.08 -0.24
CA THR A 270 27.06 28.13 -0.30
C THR A 270 27.71 27.22 0.75
N GLU A 271 27.02 26.91 1.85
CA GLU A 271 27.55 26.05 2.93
C GLU A 271 27.39 24.56 2.60
N HIS A 272 28.45 23.77 2.77
CA HIS A 272 28.38 22.32 2.57
C HIS A 272 27.59 21.59 3.67
N SER A 273 26.53 20.88 3.26
CA SER A 273 25.77 19.97 4.12
C SER A 273 26.56 18.71 4.47
N PHE A 274 26.04 17.89 5.40
CA PHE A 274 26.64 16.57 5.68
C PHE A 274 26.62 15.63 4.46
N PHE A 275 25.58 15.73 3.62
CA PHE A 275 25.52 14.99 2.35
C PHE A 275 26.62 15.43 1.38
N ASP A 276 26.89 16.74 1.30
CA ASP A 276 27.92 17.28 0.42
C ASP A 276 29.32 16.78 0.83
N LYS A 277 29.55 16.68 2.15
CA LYS A 277 30.83 16.23 2.73
C LYS A 277 31.02 14.71 2.71
N ALA A 278 29.99 13.92 2.45
CA ALA A 278 30.08 12.47 2.43
C ALA A 278 30.95 11.99 1.23
N PRO A 279 31.98 11.16 1.44
CA PRO A 279 33.02 10.89 0.43
C PRO A 279 32.65 9.80 -0.57
N TYR A 280 31.36 9.64 -0.87
CA TYR A 280 30.87 8.68 -1.88
C TYR A 280 31.30 9.10 -3.29
N GLU A 281 31.66 8.14 -4.14
CA GLU A 281 32.01 8.41 -5.54
C GLU A 281 30.81 8.98 -6.30
N ASN A 282 29.62 8.39 -6.13
CA ASN A 282 28.39 8.80 -6.79
C ASN A 282 27.30 9.06 -5.76
N LYS A 283 26.70 10.24 -5.78
CA LYS A 283 25.66 10.65 -4.83
C LYS A 283 24.43 11.12 -5.58
N VAL A 284 23.26 10.70 -5.10
CA VAL A 284 21.96 11.22 -5.54
C VAL A 284 21.20 11.74 -4.33
N LEU A 285 20.83 13.02 -4.38
CA LEU A 285 19.98 13.69 -3.41
C LEU A 285 18.58 13.83 -4.00
N ILE A 286 17.57 13.42 -3.23
CA ILE A 286 16.17 13.42 -3.64
C ILE A 286 15.37 14.32 -2.71
N ILE A 287 14.67 15.28 -3.30
CA ILE A 287 13.83 16.25 -2.60
C ILE A 287 12.44 16.24 -3.23
N LYS A 288 11.39 16.13 -2.41
CA LYS A 288 10.00 16.32 -2.86
C LYS A 288 9.54 17.72 -2.46
N ARG A 289 9.13 18.53 -3.44
CA ARG A 289 8.70 19.93 -3.26
C ARG A 289 7.62 20.28 -4.29
N LEU A 290 6.55 20.95 -3.85
CA LEU A 290 5.49 21.48 -4.73
C LEU A 290 4.95 20.42 -5.73
N GLY A 291 4.65 19.21 -5.23
CA GLY A 291 4.14 18.10 -6.06
C GLY A 291 5.18 17.41 -6.95
N LYS A 292 6.41 17.91 -7.03
CA LYS A 292 7.47 17.38 -7.89
C LYS A 292 8.57 16.68 -7.09
N THR A 293 9.24 15.72 -7.70
CA THR A 293 10.42 15.07 -7.12
C THR A 293 11.67 15.47 -7.90
N TYR A 294 12.60 16.14 -7.22
CA TYR A 294 13.84 16.66 -7.77
C TYR A 294 14.99 15.72 -7.45
N PHE A 295 15.85 15.50 -8.43
CA PHE A 295 17.02 14.63 -8.33
C PHE A 295 18.25 15.46 -8.61
N TYR A 296 19.13 15.53 -7.62
CA TYR A 296 20.41 16.19 -7.74
C TYR A 296 21.52 15.13 -7.69
N SER A 297 22.54 15.30 -8.52
CA SER A 297 23.71 14.42 -8.55
C SER A 297 24.96 15.18 -8.11
N ALA A 298 25.83 14.50 -7.38
CA ALA A 298 27.16 14.99 -7.00
C ALA A 298 28.17 13.85 -6.98
N ASN A 299 29.43 14.18 -7.24
CA ASN A 299 30.55 13.26 -7.10
C ASN A 299 31.43 13.69 -5.92
N LYS A 300 31.85 12.73 -5.09
CA LYS A 300 32.79 12.98 -3.96
C LYS A 300 32.31 14.16 -3.09
N LEU A 301 33.10 15.22 -2.98
CA LEU A 301 32.84 16.39 -2.14
C LEU A 301 32.14 17.54 -2.89
N GLU A 302 31.71 17.30 -4.13
CA GLU A 302 31.02 18.30 -4.94
C GLU A 302 29.63 18.64 -4.38
N LYS A 303 29.20 19.86 -4.71
CA LYS A 303 27.83 20.30 -4.49
C LYS A 303 26.86 19.59 -5.43
N PRO A 304 25.68 19.17 -4.95
CA PRO A 304 24.65 18.55 -5.76
C PRO A 304 24.14 19.49 -6.85
N LYS A 305 24.12 19.02 -8.09
CA LYS A 305 23.54 19.73 -9.24
C LYS A 305 22.25 19.07 -9.67
N LEU A 306 21.23 19.86 -9.97
CA LEU A 306 19.96 19.33 -10.48
C LEU A 306 20.20 18.64 -11.82
N VAL A 307 19.79 17.37 -11.93
CA VAL A 307 19.94 16.57 -13.16
C VAL A 307 18.62 16.08 -13.73
N PHE A 308 17.60 15.92 -12.89
CA PHE A 308 16.31 15.41 -13.33
C PHE A 308 15.19 15.89 -12.40
N VAL A 309 14.00 16.11 -12.98
CA VAL A 309 12.78 16.43 -12.24
C VAL A 309 11.69 15.47 -12.70
N LEU A 310 11.18 14.67 -11.78
CA LEU A 310 9.99 13.86 -12.01
C LEU A 310 8.76 14.73 -11.75
N ILE A 311 8.06 15.06 -12.83
CA ILE A 311 6.78 15.76 -12.81
C ILE A 311 5.67 14.72 -12.92
N THR A 312 4.62 14.91 -12.15
CA THR A 312 3.45 14.04 -12.09
C THR A 312 2.29 14.71 -12.79
N ASN A 313 1.46 13.93 -13.47
CA ASN A 313 0.22 14.44 -14.06
C ASN A 313 -0.86 14.48 -12.97
N GLU A 314 -1.69 15.52 -12.93
CA GLU A 314 -2.72 15.72 -11.89
C GLU A 314 -3.67 14.52 -11.76
N ASP A 315 -4.03 13.88 -12.87
CA ASP A 315 -4.94 12.72 -12.91
C ASP A 315 -4.39 11.48 -12.17
N ASP A 316 -3.08 11.40 -12.03
CA ASP A 316 -2.37 10.25 -11.47
C ASP A 316 -1.56 10.64 -10.22
N GLU A 317 -1.70 11.83 -9.63
CA GLU A 317 -0.86 12.29 -8.50
C GLU A 317 -0.86 11.33 -7.30
N GLU A 318 -1.97 10.62 -7.04
CA GLU A 318 -2.03 9.60 -5.98
C GLU A 318 -1.27 8.30 -6.31
N ILE A 319 -0.76 8.17 -7.53
CA ILE A 319 -0.25 6.93 -8.14
C ILE A 319 1.16 7.17 -8.73
N ILE A 320 1.28 8.10 -9.67
CA ILE A 320 2.52 8.51 -10.30
C ILE A 320 3.15 9.63 -9.46
N GLY A 321 4.34 9.34 -8.93
CA GLY A 321 5.25 10.30 -8.30
C GLY A 321 4.81 10.92 -6.98
N ASP A 322 3.67 10.53 -6.41
CA ASP A 322 3.59 10.49 -4.96
C ASP A 322 4.54 9.39 -4.46
N ILE A 323 5.74 9.82 -4.06
CA ILE A 323 6.74 9.00 -3.41
C ILE A 323 6.22 8.28 -2.15
N TYR A 324 5.06 8.67 -1.63
CA TYR A 324 4.39 8.03 -0.51
C TYR A 324 3.50 6.83 -0.89
N ASN A 325 3.39 6.52 -2.19
CA ASN A 325 2.82 5.28 -2.69
C ASN A 325 3.89 4.41 -3.38
N LEU A 326 3.62 3.10 -3.56
CA LEU A 326 4.58 2.14 -4.12
C LEU A 326 4.99 2.42 -5.58
N ILE A 327 4.06 2.87 -6.42
CA ILE A 327 4.34 3.12 -7.84
C ILE A 327 5.24 4.35 -7.99
N GLY A 328 4.93 5.43 -7.27
CA GLY A 328 5.76 6.62 -7.19
C GLY A 328 7.13 6.31 -6.58
N LEU A 329 7.18 5.61 -5.46
CA LEU A 329 8.44 5.23 -4.82
C LEU A 329 9.31 4.36 -5.75
N SER A 330 8.71 3.40 -6.47
CA SER A 330 9.46 2.53 -7.38
C SER A 330 10.06 3.31 -8.56
N GLN A 331 9.35 4.30 -9.10
CA GLN A 331 9.91 5.22 -10.10
C GLN A 331 11.09 6.00 -9.55
N VAL A 332 10.93 6.56 -8.35
CA VAL A 332 11.99 7.35 -7.72
C VAL A 332 13.23 6.52 -7.43
N LEU A 333 13.07 5.32 -6.87
CA LEU A 333 14.19 4.40 -6.63
C LEU A 333 14.89 4.01 -7.93
N TYR A 334 14.12 3.63 -8.95
CA TYR A 334 14.67 3.23 -10.24
C TYR A 334 15.47 4.36 -10.91
N TYR A 335 14.91 5.57 -10.97
CA TYR A 335 15.59 6.73 -11.56
C TYR A 335 16.82 7.14 -10.75
N ALA A 336 16.75 7.09 -9.42
CA ALA A 336 17.91 7.37 -8.57
C ALA A 336 19.05 6.36 -8.82
N MET A 337 18.74 5.07 -8.93
CA MET A 337 19.72 4.04 -9.26
C MET A 337 20.31 4.24 -10.67
N ALA A 338 19.49 4.63 -11.65
CA ALA A 338 19.94 4.91 -13.01
C ALA A 338 20.91 6.11 -13.08
N ILE A 339 20.55 7.21 -12.42
CA ILE A 339 21.40 8.41 -12.28
C ILE A 339 22.71 8.04 -11.59
N CYS A 340 22.65 7.25 -10.52
CA CYS A 340 23.82 6.91 -9.70
C CYS A 340 24.77 5.88 -10.36
N SER A 341 24.32 5.08 -11.33
CA SER A 341 25.10 3.92 -11.83
C SER A 341 25.27 3.78 -13.33
N SER A 342 24.51 4.51 -14.15
CA SER A 342 24.44 4.32 -15.61
C SER A 342 24.41 5.63 -16.41
N CYS A 343 25.04 6.69 -15.87
CA CYS A 343 25.03 8.04 -16.45
C CYS A 343 23.61 8.54 -16.79
N GLY A 344 22.60 8.10 -16.04
CA GLY A 344 21.20 8.49 -16.27
C GLY A 344 20.46 7.71 -17.37
N THR A 345 21.01 6.61 -17.89
CA THR A 345 20.29 5.79 -18.89
C THR A 345 19.10 5.07 -18.25
N ILE A 346 17.89 5.43 -18.67
CA ILE A 346 16.63 4.82 -18.21
C ILE A 346 16.19 3.79 -19.26
N ILE A 347 16.28 2.50 -18.95
CA ILE A 347 15.88 1.44 -19.88
C ILE A 347 14.49 0.88 -19.62
N ASN A 348 13.97 1.04 -18.38
CA ASN A 348 12.63 0.62 -18.00
C ASN A 348 11.85 1.80 -17.43
N ASN A 349 10.53 1.77 -17.59
CA ASN A 349 9.61 2.68 -16.92
C ASN A 349 8.80 1.88 -15.90
N PRO A 350 9.11 1.99 -14.58
CA PRO A 350 8.42 1.23 -13.55
C PRO A 350 6.90 1.42 -13.58
N TYR A 351 6.39 2.63 -13.88
CA TYR A 351 4.95 2.86 -13.98
C TYR A 351 4.32 2.06 -15.12
N LEU A 352 4.91 2.06 -16.32
CA LEU A 352 4.37 1.31 -17.45
C LEU A 352 4.38 -0.19 -17.18
N THR A 353 5.46 -0.72 -16.60
CA THR A 353 5.52 -2.12 -16.17
C THR A 353 4.43 -2.45 -15.15
N PHE A 354 4.28 -1.61 -14.13
CA PHE A 354 3.24 -1.75 -13.11
C PHE A 354 1.84 -1.74 -13.71
N ARG A 355 1.58 -0.80 -14.61
CA ARG A 355 0.29 -0.64 -15.30
C ARG A 355 -0.01 -1.83 -16.19
N GLU A 356 0.99 -2.33 -16.90
CA GLU A 356 0.86 -3.52 -17.72
C GLU A 356 0.57 -4.76 -16.87
N LEU A 357 1.29 -4.98 -15.77
CA LEU A 357 1.03 -6.10 -14.86
C LEU A 357 -0.37 -6.01 -14.24
N ALA A 358 -0.78 -4.81 -13.82
CA ALA A 358 -2.12 -4.55 -13.31
C ALA A 358 -3.20 -4.90 -14.36
N ARG A 359 -2.95 -4.63 -15.65
CA ARG A 359 -3.89 -4.84 -16.76
C ARG A 359 -3.86 -6.23 -17.39
N ARG A 360 -2.71 -6.91 -17.41
CA ARG A 360 -2.59 -8.31 -17.91
C ARG A 360 -3.46 -9.26 -17.12
N HIS A 361 -3.65 -8.97 -15.84
CA HIS A 361 -4.57 -9.71 -14.97
C HIS A 361 -5.99 -9.08 -14.96
N VAL A 362 -6.27 -8.18 -15.90
CA VAL A 362 -7.59 -7.59 -16.19
C VAL A 362 -8.21 -8.09 -17.48
N ALA A 363 -7.39 -8.49 -18.45
CA ALA A 363 -7.84 -9.02 -19.73
C ALA A 363 -7.62 -10.54 -19.81
N GLU A 364 -8.49 -11.31 -19.16
CA GLU A 364 -8.76 -12.72 -19.47
C GLU A 364 -10.16 -13.09 -18.94
#